data_AF-A0A843KET0-F1
#
_entry.id   AF-A0A843KET0-F1
#
_cell.length_a   1.000
_cell.length_b   1.000
_cell.length_c   1.000
_cell.angle_alpha   90.00
_cell.angle_beta   90.00
_cell.angle_gamma   90.00
#
_symmetry.space_group_name_H-M   'P 1'
#
loop_
_entity.id
_entity.type
_entity.pdbx_description
1 polymer ?
#
loop_
_entity_poly.entity_id
_entity_poly.type
_entity_poly.pdbx_seq_one_letter_code
_entity_poly.pdbx_strand_id
1 'polypeptide(L)'
;MLRNTLGVKASALVALRSQFAVVGPGLWLIQILSTALFQMWFFVLVSDFADDPGAAPAYVALGNAVSSLTYSAVYGVTMSAGAEKHIGTMATIMSTPTRMFYVFLGKGAYQSLIGLFTVTVS
;
A
#
# COMPACT_ATOMS: atom_id res chain seq x y z
N MET A 1 14.29 -23.70 -4.54
CA MET A 1 14.00 -22.54 -3.66
C MET A 1 14.44 -21.21 -4.27
N LEU A 2 15.66 -21.08 -4.82
CA LEU A 2 16.18 -19.84 -5.43
C LEU A 2 15.31 -19.23 -6.57
N ARG A 3 14.67 -20.07 -7.39
CA ARG A 3 13.80 -19.64 -8.49
C ARG A 3 12.49 -18.97 -8.02
N ASN A 4 12.00 -19.32 -6.81
CA ASN A 4 10.79 -18.74 -6.23
C ASN A 4 11.08 -17.35 -5.64
N THR A 5 12.22 -17.18 -4.98
CA THR A 5 12.66 -15.88 -4.44
C THR A 5 12.97 -14.87 -5.55
N LEU A 6 13.48 -15.34 -6.70
CA LEU A 6 13.70 -14.48 -7.88
C LEU A 6 12.40 -13.95 -8.46
N GLY A 7 11.34 -14.77 -8.53
CA GLY A 7 10.03 -14.35 -9.03
C GLY A 7 9.37 -13.28 -8.17
N VAL A 8 9.46 -13.40 -6.84
CA VAL A 8 8.95 -12.39 -5.89
C VAL A 8 9.72 -11.07 -6.00
N LYS A 9 11.05 -11.13 -6.10
CA LYS A 9 11.89 -9.92 -6.26
C LYS A 9 11.63 -9.21 -7.59
N ALA A 10 11.53 -9.97 -8.69
CA ALA A 10 11.31 -9.42 -10.01
C ALA A 10 9.93 -8.75 -10.13
N SER A 11 8.87 -9.39 -9.59
CA SER A 11 7.53 -8.82 -9.59
C SER A 11 7.42 -7.57 -8.71
N ALA A 12 8.09 -7.53 -7.56
CA ALA A 12 8.19 -6.32 -6.74
C ALA A 12 8.91 -5.17 -7.47
N LEU A 13 10.00 -5.47 -8.19
CA LEU A 13 10.73 -4.47 -8.99
C LEU A 13 9.87 -3.94 -10.16
N VAL A 14 9.10 -4.80 -10.81
CA VAL A 14 8.15 -4.40 -11.86
C VAL A 14 7.06 -3.49 -11.28
N ALA A 15 6.53 -3.82 -10.09
CA ALA A 15 5.57 -2.96 -9.40
C ALA A 15 6.14 -1.56 -9.12
N LEU A 16 7.35 -1.50 -8.54
CA LEU A 16 8.08 -0.26 -8.28
C LEU A 16 8.23 0.59 -9.57
N ARG A 17 8.71 -0.03 -10.66
CA ARG A 17 8.89 0.67 -11.94
C ARG A 17 7.58 1.12 -12.55
N SER A 18 6.54 0.30 -12.50
CA SER A 18 5.21 0.66 -13.02
C SER A 18 4.59 1.82 -12.25
N GLN A 19 4.81 1.90 -10.94
CA GLN A 19 4.33 2.99 -10.10
C GLN A 19 4.93 4.33 -10.55
N PHE A 20 6.25 4.37 -10.71
CA PHE A 20 6.98 5.59 -11.07
C PHE A 20 6.89 5.95 -12.56
N ALA A 21 6.44 5.02 -13.41
CA ALA A 21 6.13 5.32 -14.81
C ALA A 21 4.84 6.17 -14.94
N VAL A 22 3.92 6.04 -13.98
CA VAL A 22 2.63 6.75 -13.98
C VAL A 22 2.71 8.05 -13.18
N VAL A 23 3.36 8.03 -12.01
CA VAL A 23 3.45 9.19 -11.12
C VAL A 23 4.91 9.45 -10.75
N GLY A 24 5.38 10.69 -10.96
CA GLY A 24 6.73 11.07 -10.55
C GLY A 24 6.94 10.92 -9.03
N PRO A 25 8.15 10.53 -8.57
CA PRO A 25 8.39 10.17 -7.17
C PRO A 25 8.08 11.28 -6.16
N GLY A 26 8.28 12.55 -6.55
CA GLY A 26 7.96 13.69 -5.69
C GLY A 26 6.45 13.89 -5.49
N LEU A 27 5.66 13.82 -6.56
CA LEU A 27 4.20 13.94 -6.48
C LEU A 27 3.59 12.77 -5.70
N TRP A 28 4.13 11.57 -5.89
CA TRP A 28 3.72 10.38 -5.15
C TRP A 28 3.97 10.53 -3.64
N LEU A 29 5.14 11.05 -3.23
CA LEU A 29 5.44 11.32 -1.83
C LEU A 29 4.50 12.37 -1.24
N ILE A 30 4.32 13.50 -1.93
CA ILE A 30 3.45 14.59 -1.46
C ILE A 30 2.02 14.08 -1.30
N GLN A 31 1.53 13.28 -2.24
CA GLN A 31 0.19 12.71 -2.18
C GLN A 31 0.01 11.85 -0.93
N ILE A 32 0.88 10.87 -0.72
CA ILE A 32 0.80 9.95 0.43
C ILE A 32 0.86 10.71 1.75
N LEU A 33 1.83 11.62 1.88
CA LEU A 33 2.03 12.41 3.09
C LEU A 33 0.84 13.32 3.36
N SER A 34 0.37 14.05 2.35
CA SER A 34 -0.79 14.94 2.50
C SER A 34 -2.00 14.13 2.92
N THR A 35 -2.31 13.03 2.25
CA THR A 35 -3.50 12.24 2.60
C THR A 35 -3.45 11.68 4.02
N ALA A 36 -2.30 11.15 4.45
CA ALA A 36 -2.15 10.55 5.78
C ALA A 36 -2.17 11.61 6.89
N LEU A 37 -1.43 12.71 6.72
CA LEU A 37 -1.38 13.82 7.68
C LEU A 37 -2.75 14.48 7.84
N PHE A 38 -3.45 14.79 6.73
CA PHE A 38 -4.78 15.40 6.80
C PHE A 38 -5.79 14.48 7.48
N GLN A 39 -5.78 13.18 7.17
CA GLN A 39 -6.69 12.22 7.78
C GLN A 39 -6.44 12.14 9.29
N MET A 40 -5.18 12.06 9.72
CA MET A 40 -4.82 11.97 11.14
C MET A 40 -5.16 13.26 11.90
N TRP A 41 -4.81 14.43 11.34
CA TRP A 41 -5.14 15.73 11.92
C TRP A 41 -6.64 15.92 12.11
N PHE A 42 -7.43 15.55 11.09
CA PHE A 42 -8.88 15.67 11.17
C PHE A 42 -9.45 14.89 12.35
N PHE A 43 -9.08 13.61 12.49
CA PHE A 43 -9.64 12.77 13.56
C PHE A 43 -9.12 13.14 14.95
N VAL A 44 -7.87 13.60 15.06
CA VAL A 44 -7.30 14.12 16.32
C VAL A 44 -8.04 15.37 16.77
N LEU A 45 -8.28 16.34 15.87
CA LEU A 45 -9.01 17.57 16.21
C LEU A 45 -10.47 17.29 16.57
N VAL A 46 -11.12 16.35 15.88
CA VAL A 46 -12.50 15.94 16.22
C VAL A 46 -12.55 15.27 17.60
N SER A 47 -11.55 14.46 17.92
CA SER A 47 -11.41 13.80 19.22
C SER A 47 -11.18 14.80 20.36
N ASP A 48 -10.29 15.78 20.14
CA ASP A 48 -10.02 16.86 21.10
C ASP A 48 -11.27 17.75 21.30
N PHE A 49 -12.02 18.03 20.24
CA PHE A 49 -13.27 18.78 20.33
C PHE A 49 -14.38 18.03 21.07
N ALA A 50 -14.42 16.69 20.96
CA ALA A 50 -15.45 15.88 21.59
C ALA A 50 -15.24 15.67 23.10
N ASP A 51 -14.01 15.88 23.60
CA ASP A 51 -13.59 15.74 25.01
C ASP A 51 -14.09 14.45 25.70
N ASP A 52 -14.16 13.35 24.94
CA ASP A 52 -14.64 12.06 25.46
C ASP A 52 -13.48 11.25 26.09
N PRO A 53 -13.61 10.79 27.35
CA PRO A 53 -12.57 10.01 28.03
C PRO A 53 -12.20 8.69 27.34
N GLY A 54 -13.11 8.13 26.53
CA GLY A 54 -12.89 6.88 25.78
C GLY A 54 -12.17 7.08 24.44
N ALA A 55 -12.17 8.30 23.90
CA ALA A 55 -11.62 8.64 22.61
C ALA A 55 -10.49 9.66 22.75
N ALA A 56 -9.55 9.44 23.67
CA ALA A 56 -8.40 10.34 23.82
C ALA A 56 -7.63 10.45 22.48
N PRO A 57 -7.09 11.64 22.14
CA PRO A 57 -6.45 11.89 20.85
C PRO A 57 -5.35 10.88 20.47
N ALA A 58 -4.62 10.37 21.46
CA ALA A 58 -3.59 9.36 21.27
C ALA A 58 -4.13 8.00 20.78
N TYR A 59 -5.30 7.56 21.25
CA TYR A 59 -5.92 6.32 20.79
C TYR A 59 -6.46 6.45 19.37
N VAL A 60 -6.98 7.63 19.03
CA VAL A 60 -7.49 7.93 17.69
C VAL A 60 -6.35 7.99 16.67
N ALA A 61 -5.23 8.60 17.04
CA ALA A 61 -4.00 8.61 16.26
C ALA A 61 -3.49 7.18 15.96
N LEU A 62 -3.41 6.32 16.97
CA LEU A 62 -3.02 4.91 16.82
C LEU A 62 -4.01 4.12 15.95
N GLY A 63 -5.31 4.31 16.15
CA GLY A 63 -6.34 3.67 15.35
C GLY A 63 -6.24 4.06 13.87
N ASN A 64 -5.98 5.33 13.59
CA ASN A 64 -5.77 5.84 12.24
C ASN A 64 -4.56 5.17 11.57
N ALA A 65 -3.42 5.12 12.26
CA ALA A 65 -2.20 4.45 11.80
C ALA A 65 -2.42 2.96 11.48
N VAL A 66 -3.12 2.23 12.34
CA VAL A 66 -3.43 0.80 12.10
C VAL A 66 -4.38 0.63 10.91
N SER A 67 -5.39 1.50 10.81
CA SER A 67 -6.37 1.45 9.72
C SER A 67 -5.74 1.74 8.36
N SER A 68 -4.81 2.70 8.28
CA SER A 68 -4.13 3.09 7.04
C SER A 68 -3.14 2.03 6.58
N LEU A 69 -2.45 1.36 7.52
CA LEU A 69 -1.63 0.18 7.24
C LEU A 69 -2.47 -0.94 6.65
N THR A 70 -3.58 -1.26 7.32
CA THR A 70 -4.48 -2.36 6.95
C THR A 70 -5.07 -2.11 5.57
N TYR A 71 -5.52 -0.89 5.30
CA TYR A 71 -6.01 -0.48 4.00
C TYR A 71 -4.97 -0.69 2.91
N SER A 72 -3.74 -0.21 3.11
CA SER A 72 -2.65 -0.34 2.13
C SER A 72 -2.28 -1.79 1.85
N ALA A 73 -2.25 -2.65 2.88
CA ALA A 73 -1.96 -4.08 2.73
C ALA A 73 -3.07 -4.83 1.99
N VAL A 74 -4.33 -4.65 2.40
CA VAL A 74 -5.48 -5.32 1.78
C VAL A 74 -5.67 -4.83 0.35
N TYR A 75 -5.62 -3.52 0.13
CA TYR A 75 -5.73 -2.93 -1.21
C TYR A 75 -4.60 -3.43 -2.11
N GLY A 76 -3.36 -3.44 -1.62
CA GLY A 76 -2.21 -3.90 -2.39
C GLY A 76 -2.32 -5.33 -2.89
N VAL A 77 -2.79 -6.24 -2.05
CA VAL A 77 -2.96 -7.65 -2.44
C VAL A 77 -4.18 -7.82 -3.36
N THR A 78 -5.33 -7.25 -3.00
CA THR A 78 -6.59 -7.48 -3.74
C THR A 78 -6.62 -6.77 -5.09
N MET A 79 -6.15 -5.52 -5.16
CA MET A 79 -6.11 -4.77 -6.42
C MET A 79 -5.00 -5.21 -7.36
N SER A 80 -4.00 -5.97 -6.90
CA SER A 80 -2.94 -6.46 -7.79
C SER A 80 -3.48 -7.31 -8.93
N ALA A 81 -4.45 -8.19 -8.68
CA ALA A 81 -5.11 -9.00 -9.70
C ALA A 81 -6.04 -8.18 -10.60
N GLY A 82 -6.78 -7.22 -10.01
CA GLY A 82 -7.63 -6.30 -10.76
C GLY A 82 -6.85 -5.42 -11.74
N ALA A 83 -5.70 -4.89 -11.31
CA ALA A 83 -4.82 -4.07 -12.12
C ALA A 83 -4.26 -4.85 -13.32
N GLU A 84 -3.82 -6.10 -13.13
CA GLU A 84 -3.34 -6.94 -14.23
C GLU A 84 -4.43 -7.28 -15.26
N LYS A 85 -5.68 -7.42 -14.80
CA LYS A 85 -6.83 -7.58 -15.68
C LYS A 85 -7.12 -6.30 -16.48
N HIS A 86 -7.04 -5.14 -15.84
CA HIS A 86 -7.28 -3.85 -16.49
C HIS A 86 -6.19 -3.47 -17.50
N ILE A 87 -4.94 -3.83 -17.24
CA ILE A 87 -3.80 -3.55 -18.13
C ILE A 87 -3.72 -4.58 -19.27
N GLY A 88 -4.41 -5.71 -19.15
CA GLY A 88 -4.44 -6.77 -20.17
C GLY A 88 -3.24 -7.72 -20.12
N THR A 89 -2.38 -7.60 -19.12
CA THR A 89 -1.16 -8.41 -18.93
C THR A 89 -1.42 -9.74 -18.24
N MET A 90 -2.65 -9.99 -17.78
CA MET A 90 -3.03 -11.22 -17.10
C MET A 90 -2.79 -12.49 -17.94
N ALA A 91 -3.09 -12.45 -19.25
CA ALA A 91 -2.84 -13.59 -20.15
C ALA A 91 -1.35 -13.94 -20.25
N THR A 92 -0.49 -12.92 -20.25
CA THR A 92 0.98 -13.06 -20.28
C THR A 92 1.54 -13.60 -18.96
N ILE A 93 0.94 -13.25 -17.83
CA ILE A 93 1.31 -13.81 -16.52
C ILE A 93 0.87 -15.27 -16.40
N MET A 94 -0.26 -15.65 -17.00
CA MET A 94 -0.71 -17.04 -17.01
C MET A 94 0.14 -17.94 -17.92
N SER A 95 0.72 -17.40 -18.99
CA SER A 95 1.57 -18.15 -19.92
C SER A 95 3.03 -18.27 -19.48
N THR A 96 3.45 -17.54 -18.44
CA THR A 96 4.84 -17.60 -17.96
C THR A 96 5.08 -18.82 -17.05
N PRO A 97 6.30 -19.39 -17.06
CA PRO A 97 6.64 -20.60 -16.29
C PRO A 97 6.80 -20.36 -14.78
N THR A 98 6.34 -19.21 -14.28
CA THR A 98 6.40 -18.81 -12.87
C THR A 98 5.00 -18.89 -12.28
N ARG A 99 4.87 -19.44 -11.06
CA ARG A 99 3.56 -19.53 -10.40
C ARG A 99 2.97 -18.14 -10.15
N MET A 100 1.73 -17.92 -10.56
CA MET A 100 0.97 -16.66 -10.38
C MET A 100 1.04 -16.14 -8.94
N PHE A 101 0.99 -17.04 -7.96
CA PHE A 101 1.09 -16.71 -6.55
C PHE A 101 2.31 -15.84 -6.21
N TYR A 102 3.48 -16.14 -6.76
CA TYR A 102 4.71 -15.37 -6.45
C TYR A 102 4.71 -13.97 -7.06
N VAL A 103 3.99 -13.78 -8.17
CA VAL A 103 3.86 -12.47 -8.81
C VAL A 103 2.95 -11.57 -7.98
N PHE A 104 1.76 -12.06 -7.60
CA PHE A 104 0.84 -11.30 -6.76
C PHE A 104 1.38 -11.06 -5.35
N LEU A 105 2.10 -12.03 -4.78
CA LEU A 105 2.77 -11.87 -3.50
C LEU A 105 3.82 -10.75 -3.54
N GLY A 106 4.64 -10.67 -4.59
CA GLY A 106 5.66 -9.62 -4.72
C GLY A 106 5.07 -8.23 -4.92
N LYS A 107 4.02 -8.11 -5.75
CA LYS A 107 3.32 -6.82 -5.94
C LYS A 107 2.57 -6.37 -4.68
N GLY A 108 1.91 -7.29 -3.97
CA GLY A 108 1.22 -6.99 -2.71
C GLY A 108 2.18 -6.64 -1.57
N ALA A 109 3.32 -7.32 -1.49
CA ALA A 109 4.36 -7.01 -0.50
C ALA A 109 4.94 -5.61 -0.72
N TYR A 110 5.16 -5.19 -1.96
CA TYR A 110 5.61 -3.84 -2.29
C TYR A 110 4.63 -2.77 -1.77
N GLN A 111 3.32 -2.95 -2.00
CA GLN A 111 2.32 -2.00 -1.51
C GLN A 111 2.21 -1.98 0.02
N SER A 112 2.43 -3.13 0.68
CA SER A 112 2.44 -3.22 2.14
C SER A 112 3.64 -2.47 2.75
N LEU A 113 4.80 -2.51 2.10
CA LEU A 113 5.99 -1.74 2.50
C LEU A 113 5.76 -0.23 2.36
N ILE A 114 5.06 0.20 1.31
CA ILE A 114 4.62 1.59 1.17
C ILE A 114 3.68 1.97 2.32
N GLY A 115 2.71 1.12 2.64
CA GLY A 115 1.80 1.35 3.77
C GLY A 115 2.53 1.50 5.10
N LEU A 116 3.54 0.68 5.36
CA LEU A 116 4.42 0.82 6.54
C LEU A 116 5.15 2.17 6.55
N PHE A 117 5.71 2.57 5.42
CA PHE A 117 6.38 3.87 5.31
C PHE A 117 5.42 5.04 5.59
N THR A 118 4.21 4.99 5.03
CA THR A 118 3.18 6.02 5.28
C THR A 118 2.89 6.16 6.77
N VAL A 119 2.73 5.04 7.47
CA VAL A 119 2.42 5.00 8.90
C VAL A 119 3.58 5.50 9.76
N THR A 120 4.82 5.27 9.34
CA THR A 120 5.98 5.81 10.09
C THR A 120 6.12 7.32 9.99
N VAL A 121 5.50 7.96 8.99
CA VAL A 121 5.58 9.41 8.81
C VAL A 121 4.36 10.15 9.39
N SER A 122 3.21 9.48 9.50
CA SER A 122 2.00 10.00 10.17
C SER A 122 2.10 9.88 11.68
#